data_AF-A0A4Y8VG19-F1
#
_entry.id   AF-A0A4Y8VG19-F1
#
_cell.length_a   1.000
_cell.length_b   1.000
_cell.length_c   1.000
_cell.angle_alpha   90.00
_cell.angle_beta   90.00
_cell.angle_gamma   90.00
#
_symmetry.space_group_name_H-M   'P 1'
#
loop_
_entity.id
_entity.type
_entity.pdbx_description
1 polymer ?
#
loop_
_entity_poly.entity_id
_entity_poly.type
_entity_poly.pdbx_seq_one_letter_code
_entity_poly.pdbx_strand_id
1 'polypeptide(L)'
;MGRNKYSAGEIKEIGKLLRLKNAGNRLQQKQIRHDLRVDYEFNISDFNEPGKAFGEEELQAAIKRGAIQILDDATIEAMKAKRARDKARDEAEKQKEAVASGEQTDWKEAMKEWKEYYER
;
A
#
# COMPACT_ATOMS: atom_id res chain seq x y z
N MET A 1 -0.03 2.50 -11.80
CA MET A 1 0.26 3.77 -11.11
C MET A 1 -0.43 3.70 -9.76
N GLY A 2 0.35 3.77 -8.68
CA GLY A 2 -0.15 3.74 -7.31
C GLY A 2 -0.94 5.00 -6.95
N ARG A 3 -1.17 5.20 -5.65
CA ARG A 3 -1.88 6.38 -5.13
C ARG A 3 -1.16 7.65 -5.60
N ASN A 4 -1.91 8.65 -6.07
CA ASN A 4 -1.38 9.93 -6.54
C ASN A 4 -1.97 11.15 -5.83
N LYS A 5 -2.84 10.90 -4.84
CA LYS A 5 -3.53 11.93 -4.04
C LYS A 5 -3.14 11.78 -2.58
N TYR A 6 -2.59 12.83 -2.01
CA TYR A 6 -2.03 12.84 -0.67
C TYR A 6 -2.48 14.07 0.09
N SER A 7 -2.42 14.02 1.40
CA SER A 7 -2.56 15.24 2.19
C SER A 7 -1.24 15.98 2.34
N ALA A 8 -1.30 17.25 2.73
CA ALA A 8 -0.09 18.05 2.96
C ALA A 8 0.80 17.43 4.05
N GLY A 9 0.20 16.83 5.09
CA GLY A 9 0.92 16.12 6.14
C GLY A 9 1.66 14.89 5.63
N GLU A 10 0.98 14.07 4.81
CA GLU A 10 1.61 12.90 4.19
C GLU A 10 2.78 13.28 3.28
N ILE A 11 2.64 14.34 2.47
CA ILE A 11 3.72 14.81 1.60
C ILE A 11 4.96 15.25 2.40
N LYS A 12 4.76 15.93 3.53
CA LYS A 12 5.86 16.32 4.42
C LYS A 12 6.60 15.10 4.96
N GLU A 13 5.86 14.05 5.29
CA GLU A 13 6.39 12.85 5.91
C GLU A 13 7.10 11.96 4.87
N ILE A 14 6.53 11.82 3.68
CA ILE A 14 7.17 11.20 2.50
C ILE A 14 8.46 11.96 2.16
N GLY A 15 8.46 13.29 2.18
CA GLY A 15 9.66 14.10 1.94
C GLY A 15 10.80 13.78 2.92
N LYS A 16 10.49 13.70 4.23
CA LYS A 16 11.47 13.30 5.26
C LYS A 16 12.03 11.90 5.01
N LEU A 17 11.16 10.94 4.69
CA LEU A 17 11.56 9.57 4.38
C LEU A 17 12.48 9.51 3.15
N LEU A 18 12.17 10.28 2.10
CA LEU A 18 13.01 10.33 0.90
C LEU A 18 14.39 10.93 1.17
N ARG A 19 14.49 11.94 2.03
CA ARG A 19 15.80 12.46 2.51
C ARG A 19 16.59 11.39 3.24
N LEU A 20 15.96 10.68 4.19
CA LEU A 20 16.59 9.60 4.95
C LEU A 20 17.03 8.45 4.05
N LYS A 21 16.23 8.09 3.04
CA LYS A 21 16.59 7.10 2.04
C LYS A 21 17.88 7.49 1.32
N ASN A 22 18.00 8.75 0.90
CA ASN A 22 19.17 9.19 0.14
C ASN A 22 20.43 9.26 1.00
N ALA A 23 20.30 9.57 2.30
CA ALA A 23 21.42 9.58 3.25
C ALA A 23 21.79 8.19 3.81
N GLY A 24 20.86 7.23 3.76
CA GLY A 24 20.99 5.92 4.38
C GLY A 24 21.74 4.87 3.55
N ASN A 25 22.17 3.81 4.23
CA ASN A 25 22.80 2.65 3.62
C ASN A 25 21.79 1.79 2.81
N ARG A 26 22.29 0.76 2.11
CA ARG A 26 21.45 -0.08 1.24
C ARG A 26 20.27 -0.74 1.96
N LEU A 27 20.45 -1.15 3.22
CA LEU A 27 19.40 -1.77 4.01
C LEU A 27 18.32 -0.73 4.39
N GLN A 28 18.74 0.42 4.90
CA GLN A 28 17.84 1.53 5.23
C GLN A 28 17.05 2.00 4.01
N GLN A 29 17.69 2.08 2.85
CA GLN A 29 17.00 2.40 1.60
C GLN A 29 15.92 1.38 1.23
N LYS A 30 16.17 0.07 1.46
CA LYS A 30 15.17 -0.97 1.20
C LYS A 30 14.00 -0.85 2.18
N GLN A 31 14.29 -0.62 3.46
CA GLN A 31 13.27 -0.44 4.49
C GLN A 31 12.39 0.77 4.19
N ILE A 32 12.99 1.93 3.92
CA ILE A 32 12.22 3.15 3.63
C ILE A 32 11.39 3.00 2.36
N ARG A 33 11.88 2.30 1.33
CA ARG A 33 11.06 1.98 0.14
C ARG A 33 9.88 1.07 0.47
N HIS A 34 10.03 0.17 1.43
CA HIS A 34 8.94 -0.66 1.91
C HIS A 34 7.92 0.20 2.68
N ASP A 35 8.37 1.01 3.63
CA ASP A 35 7.49 1.85 4.47
C ASP A 35 6.69 2.85 3.62
N LEU A 36 7.33 3.47 2.62
CA LEU A 36 6.64 4.33 1.65
C LEU A 36 5.50 3.60 0.92
N ARG A 37 5.69 2.32 0.58
CA ARG A 37 4.67 1.53 -0.13
C ARG A 37 3.57 1.03 0.79
N VAL A 38 3.91 0.61 2.00
CA VAL A 38 2.95 0.00 2.93
C VAL A 38 2.11 1.06 3.62
N ASP A 39 2.74 2.10 4.16
CA ASP A 39 2.04 3.07 5.00
C ASP A 39 1.36 4.16 4.15
N TYR A 40 1.97 4.54 3.03
CA TYR A 40 1.51 5.65 2.20
C TYR A 40 1.00 5.22 0.82
N GLU A 41 1.09 3.94 0.46
CA GLU A 41 0.85 3.47 -0.92
C GLU A 41 1.65 4.27 -1.97
N PHE A 42 2.81 4.82 -1.56
CA PHE A 42 3.68 5.65 -2.38
C PHE A 42 4.76 4.81 -3.04
N ASN A 43 4.67 4.65 -4.36
CA ASN A 43 5.67 3.94 -5.12
C ASN A 43 6.53 4.91 -5.93
N ILE A 44 7.81 5.01 -5.56
CA ILE A 44 8.79 5.89 -6.21
C ILE A 44 8.82 5.68 -7.73
N SER A 45 8.71 4.44 -8.22
CA SER A 45 8.82 4.16 -9.66
C SER A 45 7.69 4.78 -10.49
N ASP A 46 6.54 5.08 -9.88
CA ASP A 46 5.41 5.71 -10.59
C ASP A 46 5.70 7.19 -10.91
N PHE A 47 6.62 7.81 -10.17
CA PHE A 47 6.93 9.24 -10.29
C PHE A 47 8.37 9.51 -10.75
N ASN A 48 9.25 8.51 -10.70
CA ASN A 48 10.66 8.69 -11.00
C ASN A 48 10.94 8.73 -12.50
N GLU A 49 11.97 9.48 -12.87
CA GLU A 49 12.55 9.44 -14.22
C GLU A 49 13.64 8.36 -14.29
N PRO A 50 13.74 7.59 -15.39
CA PRO A 50 14.80 6.59 -15.56
C PRO A 50 16.19 7.22 -15.37
N GLY A 51 17.04 6.56 -14.57
CA GLY A 51 18.42 7.00 -14.34
C GLY A 51 18.58 8.11 -13.30
N LYS A 52 17.49 8.69 -12.76
CA LYS A 52 17.57 9.68 -11.68
C LYS A 52 17.20 9.07 -10.33
N ALA A 53 17.84 9.58 -9.28
CA ALA A 53 17.47 9.25 -7.91
C ALA A 53 16.24 10.07 -7.51
N PHE A 54 15.25 9.43 -6.93
CA PHE A 54 14.08 10.13 -6.42
C PHE A 54 14.31 10.55 -4.96
N GLY A 55 14.43 11.86 -4.75
CA GLY A 55 14.49 12.53 -3.46
C GLY A 55 13.32 13.49 -3.26
N GLU A 56 13.50 14.44 -2.36
CA GLU A 56 12.45 15.42 -2.05
C GLU A 56 12.30 16.48 -3.15
N GLU A 57 13.38 16.87 -3.81
CA GLU A 57 13.30 17.82 -4.94
C GLU A 57 12.45 17.23 -6.07
N GLU A 58 12.65 15.96 -6.39
CA GLU A 58 11.83 15.23 -7.37
C GLU A 58 10.38 15.06 -6.90
N LEU A 59 10.14 14.88 -5.60
CA LEU A 59 8.79 14.89 -5.03
C LEU A 59 8.11 16.24 -5.28
N GLN A 60 8.79 17.35 -5.00
CA GLN A 60 8.25 18.70 -5.24
C GLN A 60 8.04 18.97 -6.72
N ALA A 61 8.96 18.52 -7.58
CA ALA A 61 8.80 18.59 -9.03
C ALA A 61 7.58 17.77 -9.51
N ALA A 62 7.36 16.59 -8.92
CA ALA A 62 6.22 15.73 -9.22
C ALA A 62 4.88 16.36 -8.81
N ILE A 63 4.85 17.15 -7.74
CA ILE A 63 3.70 17.95 -7.34
C ILE A 63 3.50 19.10 -8.32
N LYS A 64 4.55 19.86 -8.64
CA LYS A 64 4.47 21.01 -9.58
C LYS A 64 4.00 20.62 -10.98
N ARG A 65 4.41 19.45 -11.48
CA ARG A 65 3.93 18.90 -12.77
C ARG A 65 2.52 18.31 -12.71
N GLY A 66 1.89 18.26 -11.52
CA GLY A 66 0.55 17.74 -11.31
C GLY A 66 0.43 16.21 -11.28
N ALA A 67 1.55 15.48 -11.30
CA ALA A 67 1.53 14.02 -11.16
C ALA A 67 1.11 13.58 -9.76
N ILE A 68 1.35 14.43 -8.77
CA ILE A 68 0.90 14.27 -7.39
C ILE A 68 -0.05 15.42 -7.06
N GLN A 69 -1.24 15.10 -6.57
CA GLN A 69 -2.25 16.06 -6.12
C GLN A 69 -2.29 16.11 -4.60
N ILE A 70 -2.29 17.31 -4.04
CA ILE A 70 -2.49 17.53 -2.62
C ILE A 70 -3.97 17.86 -2.39
N LEU A 71 -4.63 17.06 -1.56
CA LEU A 71 -6.03 17.26 -1.15
C LEU A 71 -6.10 17.55 0.35
N ASP A 72 -7.27 17.99 0.81
CA ASP A 72 -7.53 18.19 2.23
C ASP A 72 -7.56 16.85 2.99
N ASP A 73 -7.21 16.89 4.28
CA ASP A 73 -7.08 15.70 5.11
C ASP A 73 -8.41 14.92 5.22
N ALA A 74 -9.56 15.60 5.30
CA ALA A 74 -10.86 14.95 5.41
C ALA A 74 -11.20 14.12 4.16
N THR A 75 -10.95 14.67 2.97
CA THR A 75 -11.12 13.94 1.70
C THR A 75 -10.19 12.74 1.64
N ILE A 76 -8.94 12.87 2.05
CA ILE A 76 -7.97 11.78 2.06
C ILE A 76 -8.40 10.65 3.00
N GLU A 77 -8.83 10.98 4.21
CA GLU A 77 -9.31 9.98 5.17
C GLU A 77 -10.57 9.26 4.67
N ALA A 78 -11.50 9.98 4.03
CA ALA A 78 -12.66 9.36 3.38
C ALA A 78 -12.24 8.39 2.26
N MET A 79 -11.23 8.76 1.46
CA MET A 79 -10.69 7.89 0.41
C MET A 79 -10.00 6.64 0.99
N LYS A 80 -9.22 6.78 2.06
CA LYS A 80 -8.59 5.65 2.77
C LYS A 80 -9.63 4.70 3.35
N ALA A 81 -10.67 5.24 3.99
CA ALA A 81 -11.75 4.45 4.55
C ALA A 81 -12.48 3.65 3.45
N LYS A 82 -12.74 4.27 2.30
CA LYS A 82 -13.30 3.57 1.15
C LYS A 82 -12.34 2.47 0.66
N ARG A 83 -11.06 2.77 0.54
CA ARG A 83 -10.03 1.82 0.08
C ARG A 83 -9.92 0.60 1.00
N ALA A 84 -9.97 0.80 2.31
CA ALA A 84 -9.97 -0.27 3.30
C ALA A 84 -11.21 -1.18 3.17
N ARG A 85 -12.40 -0.59 2.97
CA ARG A 85 -13.64 -1.34 2.73
C ARG A 85 -13.59 -2.16 1.45
N ASP A 86 -13.14 -1.53 0.35
CA ASP A 86 -13.02 -2.20 -0.94
C ASP A 86 -12.01 -3.36 -0.85
N LYS A 87 -10.86 -3.16 -0.20
CA LYS A 87 -9.86 -4.22 0.02
C LYS A 87 -10.43 -5.40 0.83
N ALA A 88 -11.20 -5.14 1.88
CA ALA A 88 -11.84 -6.18 2.67
C ALA A 88 -12.88 -6.97 1.86
N ARG A 89 -13.61 -6.30 0.96
CA ARG A 89 -14.55 -6.97 0.04
C ARG A 89 -13.80 -7.84 -0.95
N ASP A 90 -12.77 -7.31 -1.61
CA ASP A 90 -12.00 -8.01 -2.63
C ASP A 90 -11.26 -9.23 -2.02
N GLU A 91 -10.76 -9.12 -0.78
CA GLU A 91 -10.17 -10.26 -0.04
C GLU A 91 -11.21 -11.33 0.31
N ALA A 92 -12.43 -10.94 0.67
CA ALA A 92 -13.52 -11.88 0.95
C ALA A 92 -14.02 -12.59 -0.32
N GLU A 93 -14.10 -11.88 -1.45
CA GLU A 93 -14.42 -12.46 -2.75
C GLU A 93 -13.33 -13.43 -3.20
N LYS A 94 -12.05 -13.04 -3.09
CA LYS A 94 -10.93 -13.92 -3.41
C LYS A 94 -10.88 -15.18 -2.54
N GLN A 95 -11.23 -15.09 -1.25
CA GLN A 95 -11.34 -16.28 -0.39
C GLN A 95 -12.48 -17.20 -0.84
N LYS A 96 -13.65 -16.64 -1.18
CA LYS A 96 -14.77 -17.42 -1.70
C LYS A 96 -14.44 -18.09 -3.03
N GLU A 97 -13.77 -17.37 -3.93
CA GLU A 97 -13.33 -17.91 -5.22
C GLU A 97 -12.26 -18.99 -5.04
N ALA A 98 -11.30 -18.83 -4.12
CA ALA A 98 -10.28 -19.84 -3.85
C ALA A 98 -10.85 -21.15 -3.25
N VAL A 99 -11.90 -21.04 -2.43
CA VAL A 99 -12.65 -22.20 -1.94
C VAL A 99 -13.48 -22.83 -3.07
N ALA A 100 -14.12 -22.01 -3.91
CA ALA A 100 -14.95 -22.49 -5.02
C ALA A 100 -14.14 -23.09 -6.18
N SER A 101 -12.92 -22.61 -6.44
CA SER A 101 -12.02 -23.13 -7.48
C SER A 101 -11.29 -24.41 -7.04
N GLY A 102 -11.40 -24.80 -5.77
CA GLY A 102 -10.70 -25.96 -5.20
C GLY A 102 -9.19 -25.74 -5.01
N GLU A 103 -8.70 -24.51 -5.19
CA GLU A 103 -7.28 -24.14 -5.02
C GLU A 103 -6.89 -24.05 -3.53
N GLN A 104 -7.88 -23.87 -2.66
CA GLN A 104 -7.73 -23.91 -1.21
C GLN A 104 -8.83 -24.78 -0.59
N THR A 105 -8.46 -25.86 0.11
CA THR A 105 -9.39 -26.66 0.91
C THR A 105 -10.07 -25.73 1.93
N ASP A 106 -11.39 -25.82 2.08
CA ASP A 106 -12.09 -25.15 3.18
C ASP A 106 -11.65 -25.78 4.50
N TRP A 107 -10.51 -25.32 5.00
CA TRP A 107 -9.88 -25.83 6.21
C TRP A 107 -10.79 -25.66 7.43
N LYS A 108 -11.78 -24.75 7.39
CA LYS A 108 -12.79 -24.64 8.45
C LYS A 108 -13.79 -25.79 8.38
N GLU A 109 -14.21 -26.18 7.18
CA GLU A 109 -15.10 -27.33 6.98
C GLU A 109 -14.36 -28.65 7.30
N ALA A 110 -13.13 -28.81 6.80
CA ALA A 110 -12.29 -29.96 7.12
C ALA A 110 -11.96 -30.08 8.62
N MET A 111 -11.78 -28.96 9.32
CA MET A 111 -11.53 -28.93 10.77
C MET A 111 -12.81 -29.14 11.60
N LYS A 112 -13.98 -28.83 11.05
CA LYS A 112 -15.28 -29.16 11.64
C LYS A 112 -15.58 -30.65 11.53
N GLU A 113 -15.34 -31.25 10.37
CA GLU A 113 -15.44 -32.71 10.17
C GLU A 113 -14.48 -33.48 11.07
N TRP A 114 -13.24 -33.00 11.22
CA TRP A 114 -12.27 -33.59 12.15
C TRP A 114 -12.73 -33.55 13.61
N LYS A 115 -13.33 -32.45 14.06
CA LYS A 115 -13.90 -32.35 15.40
C LYS A 115 -15.08 -33.29 15.58
N GLU A 116 -16.03 -33.32 14.65
CA GLU A 116 -17.17 -34.25 14.69
C GLU A 116 -16.74 -35.73 14.67
N TYR A 117 -15.62 -36.06 14.00
CA TYR A 117 -15.06 -37.41 13.98
C TYR A 117 -14.42 -37.81 15.33
N TYR A 118 -13.79 -36.88 16.04
CA TYR A 118 -13.10 -37.14 17.31
C TYR A 118 -13.95 -36.91 18.57
N GLU A 119 -15.03 -36.13 18.48
CA GLU A 119 -16.03 -35.95 19.56
C GLU A 119 -17.16 -37.00 19.52
N ARG A 120 -17.05 -38.01 18.66
CA ARG A 120 -17.98 -39.16 18.58
C ARG A 120 -17.46 -40.36 19.34
#